data_AF-A0A554LWF8-F1
#
_entry.id   AF-A0A554LWF8-F1
#
_cell.length_a   1.000
_cell.length_b   1.000
_cell.length_c   1.000
_cell.angle_alpha   90.00
_cell.angle_beta   90.00
_cell.angle_gamma   90.00
#
_symmetry.space_group_name_H-M   'P 1'
#
loop_
_entity.id
_entity.type
_entity.pdbx_description
1 polymer ?
#
loop_
_entity_poly.entity_id
_entity_poly.type
_entity_poly.pdbx_seq_one_letter_code
_entity_poly.pdbx_strand_id
1 'polypeptide(L)' 'SVYPEVTEMLVKAGITSISVTPDVAIATRKLIASVEKRMLLDHLRRI' A
#
# COMPACT_ATOMS: atom_id res chain seq x y z
N SER A 1 6.36 13.21 9.10
CA SER A 1 5.62 13.30 7.82
C SER A 1 5.24 11.91 7.37
N VAL A 2 3.95 11.68 7.11
CA VAL A 2 3.48 10.42 6.48
C VAL A 2 3.63 10.62 4.97
N TYR A 3 4.20 9.65 4.25
CA TYR A 3 4.35 9.71 2.80
C TYR A 3 3.51 8.61 2.13
N PRO A 4 2.21 8.86 1.87
CA PRO A 4 1.34 7.86 1.28
C PRO A 4 1.80 7.42 -0.11
N GLU A 5 2.31 8.37 -0.90
CA GLU A 5 2.81 8.13 -2.26
C GLU A 5 3.96 7.12 -2.28
N VAL A 6 4.87 7.21 -1.31
CA VAL A 6 6.01 6.28 -1.17
C VAL A 6 5.52 4.88 -0.83
N THR A 7 4.57 4.77 0.10
CA THR A 7 3.98 3.47 0.47
C THR A 7 3.30 2.84 -0.74
N GLU A 8 2.52 3.60 -1.51
CA GLU A 8 1.86 3.10 -2.72
C GLU A 8 2.86 2.65 -3.79
N MET A 9 3.94 3.42 -4.00
CA MET A 9 5.02 3.03 -4.92
C MET A 9 5.66 1.70 -4.52
N LEU A 10 5.98 1.51 -3.22
CA LEU A 10 6.59 0.28 -2.72
C LEU A 10 5.67 -0.92 -2.87
N VAL A 11 4.37 -0.77 -2.57
CA VAL A 11 3.38 -1.84 -2.74
C VAL A 11 3.28 -2.23 -4.22
N LYS A 12 3.21 -1.25 -5.13
CA LYS A 12 3.18 -1.51 -6.58
C LYS A 12 4.46 -2.17 -7.10
N ALA A 13 5.61 -1.87 -6.49
CA ALA A 13 6.88 -2.51 -6.80
C ALA A 13 6.98 -3.97 -6.30
N GLY A 14 5.97 -4.47 -5.55
CA GLY A 14 5.93 -5.85 -5.07
C GLY A 14 6.69 -6.08 -3.76
N ILE A 15 6.93 -5.04 -2.96
CA ILE A 15 7.57 -5.16 -1.65
C ILE A 15 6.64 -5.89 -0.67
N THR A 16 7.19 -6.85 0.08
CA THR A 16 6.44 -7.69 1.04
C THR A 16 6.56 -7.23 2.49
N SER A 17 7.40 -6.23 2.78
CA SER A 17 7.60 -5.69 4.13
C SER A 17 7.92 -4.20 4.10
N ILE A 18 7.21 -3.41 4.91
CA ILE A 18 7.42 -1.96 5.06
C ILE A 18 7.57 -1.65 6.55
N SER A 19 8.75 -1.17 6.94
CA SER A 19 9.04 -0.75 8.31
C SER A 19 8.66 0.71 8.52
N VAL A 20 7.83 0.97 9.54
CA VAL A 20 7.42 2.31 9.94
C VAL A 20 7.42 2.44 11.45
N THR A 21 7.34 3.67 11.95
CA THR A 21 7.21 3.93 13.38
C THR A 21 5.84 3.49 13.91
N PRO A 22 5.73 3.07 15.18
CA PRO A 22 4.48 2.50 15.72
C PRO A 22 3.26 3.42 15.65
N ASP A 23 3.46 4.73 15.75
CA ASP A 23 2.43 5.77 15.69
C ASP A 23 1.70 5.80 14.34
N VAL A 24 2.38 5.44 13.25
CA VAL A 24 1.79 5.41 11.90
C VAL A 24 1.48 4.01 11.39
N ALA A 25 1.87 2.96 12.11
CA ALA A 25 1.73 1.56 11.66
C ALA A 25 0.29 1.20 11.26
N ILE A 26 -0.71 1.68 12.01
CA ILE A 26 -2.12 1.44 11.71
C ILE A 26 -2.56 2.16 10.44
N ALA A 27 -2.15 3.43 10.27
CA ALA A 27 -2.49 4.23 9.09
C ALA A 27 -1.83 3.64 7.83
N THR A 28 -0.55 3.28 7.91
CA THR A 28 0.18 2.63 6.82
C THR A 28 -0.46 1.30 6.42
N ARG A 29 -0.88 0.47 7.39
CA ARG A 29 -1.59 -0.79 7.10
C ARG A 29 -2.90 -0.57 6.33
N LYS A 30 -3.69 0.45 6.72
CA LYS A 30 -4.93 0.80 6.00
C LYS A 30 -4.64 1.28 4.57
N LEU A 31 -3.57 2.05 4.40
CA LEU A 31 -3.15 2.52 3.09
C LEU A 31 -2.74 1.36 2.19
N ILE A 32 -1.91 0.43 2.69
CA ILE A 32 -1.50 -0.78 1.95
C ILE A 32 -2.73 -1.55 1.48
N ALA A 33 -3.67 -1.85 2.38
CA ALA A 33 -4.89 -2.59 2.03
C ALA A 33 -5.74 -1.88 0.95
N SER A 34 -5.81 -0.55 0.99
CA SER A 34 -6.51 0.25 -0.03
C SER A 34 -5.83 0.16 -1.41
N VAL A 35 -4.49 0.23 -1.44
CA VAL A 35 -3.70 0.08 -2.67
C VAL A 35 -3.86 -1.33 -3.24
N GLU A 36 -3.69 -2.38 -2.43
CA GLU A 36 -3.83 -3.78 -2.85
C GLU A 36 -5.23 -4.07 -3.40
N LYS A 37 -6.28 -3.56 -2.74
CA LYS A 37 -7.66 -3.67 -3.24
C LYS A 37 -7.84 -3.02 -4.61
N ARG A 38 -7.27 -1.83 -4.82
CA ARG A 38 -7.30 -1.17 -6.15
C ARG A 38 -6.58 -2.01 -7.20
N MET A 39 -5.40 -2.53 -6.88
CA MET A 39 -4.63 -3.38 -7.79
C MET A 39 -5.40 -4.65 -8.18
N LEU A 40 -6.09 -5.29 -7.23
CA LEU A 40 -6.94 -6.45 -7.50
C LEU A 40 -8.10 -6.09 -8.44
N LEU A 41 -8.81 -4.98 -8.18
CA LEU A 41 -9.91 -4.53 -9.03
C LEU A 41 -9.42 -4.14 -10.44
N ASP A 42 -8.27 -3.50 -10.55
CA ASP A 42 -7.67 -3.14 -11.83
C ASP A 42 -7.20 -4.38 -12.60
N HIS A 43 -6.72 -5.41 -11.91
CA HIS A 43 -6.42 -6.70 -12.51
C HIS A 43 -7.70 -7.35 -13.07
N LEU A 44 -8.77 -7.42 -12.26
CA LEU A 44 -10.07 -7.98 -12.67
C LEU A 44 -10.71 -7.26 -13.86
N ARG A 45 -10.48 -5.94 -14.02
CA ARG A 45 -10.97 -5.16 -15.15
C ARG A 45 -10.18 -5.37 -16.45
N ARG A 46 -8.97 -5.91 -16.36
CA ARG A 46 -8.08 -6.17 -17.52
C ARG A 46 -8.23 -7.57 -18.10
N ILE A 47 -8.99 -8.44 -17.44
CA ILE A 47 -9.36 -9.79 -17.87
C ILE A 47 -10.71 -9.74 -18.59
#